data_AF-A0A940UNW8-F1
#
_entry.id   AF-A0A940UNW8-F1
#
_cell.length_a   1.000
_cell.length_b   1.000
_cell.length_c   1.000
_cell.angle_alpha   90.00
_cell.angle_beta   90.00
_cell.angle_gamma   90.00
#
_symmetry.space_group_name_H-M   'P 1'
#
loop_
_entity.id
_entity.type
_entity.pdbx_description
1 polymer ?
#
loop_
_entity_poly.entity_id
_entity_poly.type
_entity_poly.pdbx_seq_one_letter_code
_entity_poly.pdbx_strand_id
1 'polypeptide(L)'
;MESMAARKERLGELLVREGLVDEQQLKEALHHQEMTAPRKPLGEICVGLGFISRSALKGVIQKYRKQILLGELLLRMRIVSGDQLREALSEQERVRKRLGQILLDKRYIAKSDLAEALSIQLGISKIVPSVYMVDSKLLSKASPDYFFRNRIVPLSRVITPDGRNKEGVTVLMEDPLDITALADLRKIFNAEIEPAVSATIDIGDLLNHIIDPWGRYRVVDAAMLGKGRIAPTIAR
;
A
#
# COMPACT_ATOMS: atom_id res chain seq x y z
N MET A 1 -36.11 24.25 15.75
CA MET A 1 -36.47 23.26 14.70
C MET A 1 -35.19 22.90 13.99
N GLU A 2 -34.75 21.66 14.19
CA GLU A 2 -33.39 21.17 13.96
C GLU A 2 -32.85 21.40 12.54
N SER A 3 -31.59 21.82 12.50
CA SER A 3 -30.75 22.00 11.32
C SER A 3 -30.64 20.70 10.51
N MET A 4 -31.33 20.66 9.36
CA MET A 4 -31.15 19.69 8.27
C MET A 4 -29.80 19.92 7.56
N ALA A 5 -28.69 19.70 8.26
CA ALA A 5 -27.43 19.42 7.60
C ALA A 5 -27.53 17.98 7.10
N ALA A 6 -27.68 17.80 5.77
CA ALA A 6 -27.73 16.48 5.14
C ALA A 6 -26.67 15.56 5.76
N ARG A 7 -27.11 14.58 6.55
CA ARG A 7 -26.23 13.67 7.28
C ARG A 7 -25.37 12.97 6.24
N LYS A 8 -24.11 13.38 6.13
CA LYS A 8 -23.15 12.84 5.16
C LYS A 8 -23.05 11.33 5.42
N GLU A 9 -23.71 10.53 4.58
CA GLU A 9 -23.83 9.06 4.76
C GLU A 9 -22.47 8.45 5.05
N ARG A 10 -22.38 7.64 6.11
CA ARG A 10 -21.12 7.01 6.53
C ARG A 10 -20.82 5.80 5.63
N LEU A 11 -19.55 5.45 5.51
CA LEU A 11 -19.15 4.31 4.66
C LEU A 11 -19.82 3.00 5.09
N GLY A 12 -20.00 2.76 6.40
CA GLY A 12 -20.72 1.58 6.89
C GLY A 12 -22.17 1.52 6.44
N GLU A 13 -22.88 2.65 6.47
CA GLU A 13 -24.28 2.75 6.00
C GLU A 13 -24.36 2.49 4.49
N LEU A 14 -23.36 2.97 3.74
CA LEU A 14 -23.26 2.72 2.29
C LEU A 14 -23.02 1.24 1.98
N LEU A 15 -22.16 0.56 2.75
CA LEU A 15 -21.91 -0.87 2.56
C LEU A 15 -23.18 -1.71 2.81
N VAL A 16 -23.98 -1.34 3.82
CA VAL A 16 -25.28 -1.98 4.08
C VAL A 16 -26.26 -1.71 2.94
N ARG A 17 -26.36 -0.45 2.48
CA ARG A 17 -27.27 -0.08 1.39
C ARG A 17 -26.95 -0.79 0.08
N GLU A 18 -25.68 -0.99 -0.23
CA GLU A 18 -25.25 -1.74 -1.43
C GLU A 18 -25.40 -3.26 -1.27
N GLY A 19 -25.86 -3.74 -0.10
CA GLY A 19 -26.02 -5.16 0.20
C GLY A 19 -24.70 -5.91 0.33
N LEU A 20 -23.59 -5.20 0.57
CA LEU A 20 -22.27 -5.81 0.71
C LEU A 20 -22.00 -6.32 2.13
N VAL A 21 -22.63 -5.70 3.13
CA VAL A 21 -22.64 -6.18 4.52
C VAL A 21 -24.05 -6.10 5.09
N ASP A 22 -24.40 -6.97 6.02
CA ASP A 22 -25.64 -6.86 6.77
C ASP A 22 -25.47 -6.03 8.07
N GLU A 23 -26.57 -5.80 8.79
CA GLU A 23 -26.53 -5.05 10.06
C GLU A 23 -25.71 -5.73 11.16
N GLN A 24 -25.63 -7.06 11.15
CA GLN A 24 -24.91 -7.81 12.17
C GLN A 24 -23.39 -7.73 11.92
N GLN A 25 -22.97 -7.92 10.67
CA GLN A 25 -21.60 -7.71 10.19
C GLN A 25 -21.14 -6.27 10.42
N LEU A 26 -22.01 -5.27 10.19
CA LEU A 26 -21.70 -3.88 10.48
C LEU A 26 -21.44 -3.64 11.98
N LYS A 27 -22.28 -4.21 12.86
CA LYS A 27 -22.09 -4.12 14.32
C LYS A 27 -20.80 -4.78 14.77
N GLU A 28 -20.48 -5.94 14.22
CA GLU A 28 -19.24 -6.66 14.52
C GLU A 28 -18.00 -5.85 14.09
N ALA A 29 -18.00 -5.31 12.87
CA ALA A 29 -16.90 -4.47 12.38
C ALA A 29 -16.73 -3.19 13.21
N LEU A 30 -17.82 -2.58 13.68
CA LEU A 30 -17.78 -1.42 14.56
C LEU A 30 -17.20 -1.76 15.94
N HIS A 31 -17.60 -2.90 16.51
CA HIS A 31 -17.03 -3.39 17.77
C HIS A 31 -15.53 -3.62 17.64
N HIS A 32 -15.09 -4.26 16.55
CA HIS A 32 -13.66 -4.46 16.29
C HIS A 32 -12.92 -3.13 16.11
N GLN A 33 -13.53 -2.12 15.48
CA GLN A 33 -12.94 -0.79 15.34
C GLN A 33 -12.69 -0.10 16.69
N GLU A 34 -13.61 -0.26 17.63
CA GLU A 34 -13.50 0.33 18.98
C GLU A 34 -12.42 -0.37 19.81
N MET A 35 -12.25 -1.67 19.61
CA MET A 35 -11.30 -2.51 20.35
C MET A 35 -9.87 -2.46 19.77
N THR A 36 -9.68 -1.92 18.56
CA THR A 36 -8.36 -1.86 17.90
C THR A 36 -7.74 -0.47 18.01
N ALA A 37 -6.49 -0.40 18.48
CA ALA A 37 -5.65 0.79 18.45
C ALA A 37 -4.41 0.56 17.56
N PRO A 38 -4.09 1.44 16.59
CA PRO A 38 -4.84 2.63 16.17
C PRO A 38 -6.19 2.30 15.51
N ARG A 39 -7.13 3.24 15.56
CA ARG A 39 -8.50 3.06 15.07
C ARG A 39 -8.50 2.93 13.54
N LYS A 40 -8.57 1.69 13.03
CA LYS A 40 -8.59 1.39 11.59
C LYS A 40 -9.91 1.83 10.94
N PRO A 41 -9.94 2.18 9.64
CA PRO A 41 -11.19 2.47 8.94
C PRO A 41 -12.11 1.26 8.87
N LEU A 42 -13.41 1.52 8.98
CA LEU A 42 -14.41 0.45 9.02
C LEU A 42 -14.39 -0.44 7.77
N GLY A 43 -14.18 0.15 6.59
CA GLY A 43 -14.09 -0.61 5.34
C GLY A 43 -12.93 -1.62 5.33
N GLU A 44 -11.77 -1.25 5.89
CA GLU A 44 -10.63 -2.16 5.99
C GLU A 44 -10.90 -3.30 6.96
N ILE A 45 -11.58 -3.01 8.08
CA ILE A 45 -12.01 -4.03 9.04
C ILE A 45 -12.99 -5.00 8.37
N CYS A 46 -13.96 -4.51 7.59
CA CYS A 46 -14.86 -5.38 6.83
C CYS A 46 -14.11 -6.28 5.84
N VAL A 47 -13.02 -5.79 5.23
CA VAL A 47 -12.14 -6.62 4.39
C VAL A 47 -11.36 -7.64 5.23
N GLY A 48 -10.78 -7.21 6.36
CA GLY A 48 -9.98 -8.07 7.23
C GLY A 48 -10.78 -9.19 7.89
N LEU A 49 -12.06 -8.93 8.19
CA LEU A 49 -13.02 -9.93 8.68
C LEU A 49 -13.59 -10.82 7.56
N GLY A 50 -13.28 -10.52 6.30
CA GLY A 50 -13.76 -11.29 5.14
C GLY A 50 -15.22 -11.01 4.75
N PHE A 51 -15.85 -9.97 5.29
CA PHE A 51 -17.23 -9.61 4.95
C PHE A 51 -17.35 -9.09 3.52
N ILE A 52 -16.33 -8.34 3.06
CA ILE A 52 -16.28 -7.80 1.70
C ILE A 52 -14.91 -8.02 1.09
N SER A 53 -14.86 -8.16 -0.24
CA SER A 53 -13.60 -8.17 -0.97
C SER A 53 -13.03 -6.74 -1.09
N ARG A 54 -11.69 -6.64 -1.26
CA ARG A 54 -11.03 -5.35 -1.54
C ARG A 54 -11.58 -4.67 -2.80
N SER A 55 -11.94 -5.44 -3.82
CA SER A 55 -12.53 -4.93 -5.05
C SER A 55 -13.93 -4.34 -4.82
N ALA A 56 -14.76 -5.00 -4.01
CA ALA A 56 -16.09 -4.49 -3.65
C ALA A 56 -15.98 -3.19 -2.84
N LEU A 57 -15.10 -3.15 -1.83
CA LEU A 57 -14.84 -1.93 -1.05
C LEU A 57 -14.39 -0.77 -1.96
N LYS A 58 -13.44 -1.03 -2.87
CA LYS A 58 -12.94 -0.03 -3.82
C LYS A 58 -14.07 0.49 -4.72
N GLY A 59 -14.96 -0.38 -5.19
CA GLY A 59 -16.13 -0.03 -5.99
C GLY A 59 -17.05 0.97 -5.29
N VAL A 60 -17.39 0.71 -4.01
CA VAL A 60 -18.25 1.63 -3.22
C VAL A 60 -17.55 2.96 -2.95
N ILE A 61 -16.28 2.93 -2.55
CA ILE A 61 -15.49 4.14 -2.31
C ILE A 61 -15.46 5.02 -3.57
N GLN A 62 -15.27 4.42 -4.75
CA GLN A 62 -15.23 5.13 -6.02
C GLN A 62 -16.60 5.66 -6.43
N LYS A 63 -17.65 4.83 -6.34
CA LYS A 63 -19.05 5.19 -6.66
C LYS A 63 -19.53 6.39 -5.85
N TYR A 64 -19.23 6.41 -4.55
CA TYR A 64 -19.67 7.45 -3.62
C TYR A 64 -18.63 8.53 -3.33
N ARG A 65 -17.49 8.50 -4.05
CA ARG A 65 -16.34 9.41 -3.84
C ARG A 65 -15.92 9.51 -2.36
N LYS A 66 -16.02 8.42 -1.61
CA LYS A 66 -15.62 8.32 -0.19
C LYS A 66 -14.12 8.02 -0.09
N GLN A 67 -13.30 8.64 -0.94
CA GLN A 67 -11.86 8.45 -0.87
C GLN A 67 -11.35 9.00 0.46
N ILE A 68 -10.65 8.16 1.20
CA ILE A 68 -9.94 8.59 2.39
C ILE A 68 -8.81 9.48 1.91
N LEU A 69 -8.76 10.74 2.36
CA LEU A 69 -7.65 11.64 2.07
C LEU A 69 -6.52 11.36 3.06
N LEU A 70 -5.28 11.31 2.57
CA LEU A 70 -4.10 11.05 3.40
C LEU A 70 -4.02 12.02 4.60
N GLY A 71 -4.23 13.31 4.35
CA GLY A 71 -4.21 14.33 5.41
C GLY A 71 -5.29 14.12 6.47
N GLU A 72 -6.53 13.85 6.06
CA GLU A 72 -7.61 13.55 7.01
C GLU A 72 -7.32 12.28 7.82
N LEU A 73 -6.76 11.26 7.18
CA LEU A 73 -6.41 10.01 7.85
C LEU A 73 -5.32 10.23 8.90
N LEU A 74 -4.23 10.92 8.54
CA LEU A 74 -3.15 11.27 9.47
C LEU A 74 -3.66 12.09 10.66
N LEU A 75 -4.59 13.02 10.42
CA LEU A 75 -5.24 13.81 11.48
C LEU A 75 -6.09 12.93 12.40
N ARG A 76 -6.90 12.02 11.84
CA ARG A 76 -7.74 11.07 12.63
C ARG A 76 -6.91 10.10 13.45
N MET A 77 -5.76 9.68 12.91
CA MET A 77 -4.78 8.85 13.61
C MET A 77 -4.01 9.63 14.69
N ARG A 78 -4.23 10.94 14.82
CA ARG A 78 -3.49 11.86 15.71
C ARG A 78 -1.98 11.88 15.47
N ILE A 79 -1.57 11.55 14.25
CA ILE A 79 -0.16 11.62 13.83
C ILE A 79 0.23 13.07 13.52
N VAL A 80 -0.68 13.84 12.94
CA VAL A 80 -0.50 15.28 12.69
C VAL A 80 -1.59 16.09 13.38
N SER A 81 -1.26 17.32 13.77
CA SER A 81 -2.25 18.31 14.23
C SER A 81 -2.94 19.00 13.07
N GLY A 82 -4.06 19.69 13.36
CA GLY A 82 -4.76 20.49 12.35
C GLY A 82 -3.91 21.64 11.81
N ASP A 83 -3.06 22.24 12.65
CA ASP A 83 -2.12 23.29 12.24
C ASP A 83 -1.03 22.75 11.34
N GLN A 84 -0.39 21.63 11.73
CA GLN A 84 0.64 20.97 10.92
C GLN A 84 0.11 20.56 9.55
N LEU A 85 -1.11 20.03 9.48
CA LEU A 85 -1.74 19.66 8.22
C LEU A 85 -2.03 20.89 7.35
N ARG A 86 -2.56 21.98 7.92
CA ARG A 86 -2.80 23.23 7.19
C ARG A 86 -1.52 23.82 6.62
N GLU A 87 -0.46 23.84 7.42
CA GLU A 87 0.85 24.33 6.98
C GLU A 87 1.38 23.48 5.82
N ALA A 88 1.34 22.16 5.94
CA ALA A 88 1.82 21.25 4.90
C ALA A 88 1.00 21.36 3.60
N LEU A 89 -0.32 21.57 3.68
CA LEU A 89 -1.18 21.81 2.52
C LEU A 89 -0.87 23.15 1.83
N SER A 90 -0.68 24.22 2.61
CA SER A 90 -0.29 25.54 2.08
C SER A 90 1.06 25.48 1.36
N GLU A 91 2.02 24.72 1.92
CA GLU A 91 3.29 24.48 1.24
C GLU A 91 3.11 23.63 -0.03
N GLN A 92 2.22 22.63 -0.01
CA GLN A 92 1.95 21.78 -1.17
C GLN A 92 1.55 22.57 -2.42
N GLU A 93 0.72 23.60 -2.24
CA GLU A 93 0.28 24.51 -3.30
C GLU A 93 1.46 25.28 -3.92
N ARG A 94 2.51 25.56 -3.13
CA ARG A 94 3.69 26.30 -3.58
C ARG A 94 4.74 25.43 -4.26
N VAL A 95 5.08 24.27 -3.68
CA VAL A 95 6.24 23.45 -4.12
C VAL A 95 5.88 22.25 -5.00
N ARG A 96 4.59 22.04 -5.31
CA ARG A 96 4.10 20.91 -6.15
C ARG A 96 4.62 19.53 -5.73
N LYS A 97 5.04 19.38 -4.47
CA LYS A 97 5.41 18.10 -3.85
C LYS A 97 4.16 17.36 -3.41
N ARG A 98 4.29 16.07 -3.10
CA ARG A 98 3.21 15.29 -2.47
C ARG A 98 3.11 15.65 -0.99
N LEU A 99 1.89 15.70 -0.46
CA LEU A 99 1.62 16.00 0.95
C LEU A 99 2.46 15.14 1.90
N GLY A 100 2.51 13.82 1.67
CA GLY A 100 3.31 12.90 2.50
C GLY A 100 4.80 13.25 2.53
N GLN A 101 5.38 13.66 1.39
CA GLN A 101 6.78 14.07 1.33
C GLN A 101 7.01 15.37 2.10
N ILE A 102 6.11 16.35 2.00
CA ILE A 102 6.21 17.61 2.74
C ILE A 102 6.17 17.34 4.25
N LEU A 103 5.26 16.47 4.68
CA LEU A 103 5.14 16.08 6.08
C LEU A 103 6.40 15.36 6.60
N LEU A 104 7.06 14.54 5.78
CA LEU A 104 8.36 13.93 6.09
C LEU A 104 9.48 14.98 6.16
N ASP A 105 9.57 15.86 5.16
CA ASP A 105 10.60 16.91 5.06
C ASP A 105 10.52 17.85 6.29
N LYS A 106 9.30 18.17 6.73
CA LYS A 106 9.04 18.96 7.96
C LYS A 106 9.20 18.17 9.26
N ARG A 107 9.46 16.86 9.18
CA ARG A 107 9.54 15.94 10.33
C ARG A 107 8.27 15.91 11.18
N TYR A 108 7.11 16.19 10.58
CA TYR A 108 5.81 16.06 11.25
C TYR A 108 5.35 14.61 11.35
N ILE A 109 5.84 13.76 10.44
CA ILE A 109 5.57 12.31 10.45
C ILE A 109 6.88 11.55 10.24
N ALA A 110 6.93 10.29 10.69
CA ALA A 110 7.98 9.35 10.32
C ALA A 110 7.63 8.58 9.04
N LYS A 111 8.62 7.93 8.42
CA LYS A 111 8.38 7.02 7.26
C LYS A 111 7.39 5.90 7.61
N SER A 112 7.46 5.38 8.83
CA SER A 112 6.53 4.36 9.34
C SER A 112 5.08 4.84 9.39
N ASP A 113 4.87 6.10 9.78
CA ASP A 113 3.56 6.71 9.87
C ASP A 113 2.94 6.90 8.48
N LEU A 114 3.74 7.36 7.52
CA LEU A 114 3.31 7.49 6.14
C LEU A 114 2.96 6.13 5.54
N ALA A 115 3.80 5.12 5.76
CA ALA A 115 3.56 3.77 5.26
C ALA A 115 2.29 3.15 5.85
N GLU A 116 2.04 3.33 7.15
CA GLU A 116 0.80 2.90 7.80
C GLU A 116 -0.41 3.63 7.20
N ALA A 117 -0.35 4.95 7.06
CA ALA A 117 -1.44 5.73 6.50
C ALA A 117 -1.74 5.34 5.05
N LEU A 118 -0.72 5.14 4.21
CA LEU A 118 -0.91 4.69 2.82
C LEU A 118 -1.47 3.26 2.74
N SER A 119 -0.98 2.35 3.60
CA SER A 119 -1.51 0.98 3.71
C SER A 119 -3.01 1.00 3.97
N ILE A 120 -3.43 1.79 4.95
CA ILE A 120 -4.83 1.96 5.35
C ILE A 120 -5.64 2.66 4.23
N GLN A 121 -5.13 3.77 3.71
CA GLN A 121 -5.82 4.60 2.72
C GLN A 121 -6.13 3.83 1.44
N LEU A 122 -5.17 3.01 1.00
CA LEU A 122 -5.22 2.29 -0.28
C LEU A 122 -5.66 0.84 -0.12
N GLY A 123 -5.72 0.33 1.11
CA GLY A 123 -5.97 -1.08 1.38
C GLY A 123 -4.89 -1.98 0.77
N ILE A 124 -3.63 -1.62 0.96
CA ILE A 124 -2.46 -2.35 0.46
C ILE A 124 -1.58 -2.83 1.62
N SER A 125 -0.71 -3.82 1.37
CA SER A 125 0.11 -4.41 2.42
C SER A 125 1.28 -3.49 2.82
N LYS A 126 1.56 -3.43 4.12
CA LYS A 126 2.79 -2.84 4.66
C LYS A 126 3.80 -3.95 4.93
N ILE A 127 4.95 -3.91 4.27
CA ILE A 127 5.96 -4.97 4.31
C ILE A 127 7.28 -4.42 4.86
N VAL A 128 7.93 -5.18 5.73
CA VAL A 128 9.34 -4.99 6.08
C VAL A 128 10.15 -5.80 5.07
N PRO A 129 10.78 -5.16 4.08
CA PRO A 129 11.38 -5.89 2.99
C PRO A 129 12.72 -6.50 3.40
N SER A 130 13.07 -7.59 2.72
CA SER A 130 14.34 -8.28 2.87
C SER A 130 14.82 -8.75 1.50
N VAL A 131 16.14 -8.77 1.28
CA VAL A 131 16.73 -9.23 0.01
C VAL A 131 16.33 -10.65 -0.36
N TYR A 132 16.02 -11.50 0.64
CA TYR A 132 15.58 -12.88 0.42
C TYR A 132 14.14 -13.00 -0.08
N MET A 133 13.35 -11.93 0.02
CA MET A 133 11.97 -11.91 -0.49
C MET A 133 11.92 -11.61 -1.98
N VAL A 134 13.04 -11.22 -2.61
CA VAL A 134 13.10 -10.80 -4.01
C VAL A 134 13.28 -12.01 -4.91
N ASP A 135 12.25 -12.32 -5.72
CA ASP A 135 12.30 -13.37 -6.71
C ASP A 135 13.15 -12.94 -7.92
N SER A 136 14.29 -13.62 -8.09
CA SER A 136 15.21 -13.40 -9.22
C SER A 136 14.55 -13.53 -10.60
N LYS A 137 13.52 -14.38 -10.74
CA LYS A 137 12.79 -14.57 -11.99
C LYS A 137 11.85 -13.41 -12.31
N LEU A 138 11.37 -12.68 -11.30
CA LEU A 138 10.61 -11.45 -11.51
C LEU A 138 11.56 -10.29 -11.79
N LEU A 139 12.66 -10.22 -11.05
CA LEU A 139 13.66 -9.17 -11.22
C LEU A 139 14.28 -9.18 -12.62
N SER A 140 14.48 -10.35 -13.23
CA SER A 140 15.01 -10.47 -14.61
C SER A 140 14.02 -10.08 -15.73
N LYS A 141 12.77 -9.70 -15.41
CA LYS A 141 11.74 -9.37 -16.42
C LYS A 141 11.76 -7.91 -16.90
N ALA A 142 12.43 -7.01 -16.18
CA ALA A 142 12.59 -5.62 -16.56
C ALA A 142 14.04 -5.18 -16.35
N SER A 143 14.48 -4.06 -16.91
CA SER A 143 15.85 -3.59 -16.73
C SER A 143 16.10 -3.03 -15.32
N PRO A 144 17.36 -3.01 -14.85
CA PRO A 144 17.71 -2.30 -13.62
C PRO A 144 17.24 -0.85 -13.60
N ASP A 145 17.44 -0.14 -14.71
CA ASP A 145 17.03 1.26 -14.89
C ASP A 145 15.53 1.44 -14.68
N TYR A 146 14.71 0.49 -15.13
CA TYR A 146 13.26 0.53 -14.91
C TYR A 146 12.93 0.49 -13.41
N PHE A 147 13.58 -0.38 -12.65
CA PHE A 147 13.35 -0.50 -11.21
C PHE A 147 13.84 0.72 -10.43
N PHE A 148 15.02 1.25 -10.77
CA PHE A 148 15.53 2.48 -10.16
C PHE A 148 14.69 3.71 -10.49
N ARG A 149 14.32 3.89 -11.76
CA ARG A 149 13.53 5.05 -12.21
C ARG A 149 12.17 5.10 -11.56
N ASN A 150 11.49 3.96 -11.47
CA ASN A 150 10.15 3.89 -10.91
C ASN A 150 10.14 3.61 -9.40
N ARG A 151 11.32 3.34 -8.79
CA ARG A 151 11.51 3.01 -7.37
C ARG A 151 10.60 1.85 -6.93
N ILE A 152 10.85 0.70 -7.57
CA ILE A 152 10.04 -0.51 -7.50
C ILE A 152 10.92 -1.73 -7.24
N VAL A 153 10.48 -2.63 -6.35
CA VAL A 153 11.11 -3.93 -6.13
C VAL A 153 10.05 -5.04 -6.21
N PRO A 154 10.14 -5.97 -7.18
CA PRO A 154 9.30 -7.16 -7.18
C PRO A 154 9.72 -8.09 -6.04
N LEU A 155 8.75 -8.53 -5.25
CA LEU A 155 9.00 -9.45 -4.14
C LEU A 155 8.73 -10.88 -4.60
N SER A 156 7.47 -11.31 -4.60
CA SER A 156 7.13 -12.70 -4.84
C SER A 156 5.83 -12.83 -5.64
N ARG A 157 5.66 -13.99 -6.27
CA ARG A 157 4.34 -14.41 -6.74
C ARG A 157 3.45 -14.79 -5.54
N VAL A 158 2.16 -14.53 -5.66
CA VAL A 158 1.11 -14.90 -4.71
C VAL A 158 0.12 -15.79 -5.43
N ILE A 159 -0.27 -16.89 -4.79
CA ILE A 159 -1.36 -17.75 -5.26
C ILE A 159 -2.63 -17.19 -4.63
N THR A 160 -3.60 -16.76 -5.44
CA THR A 160 -4.89 -16.33 -4.91
C THR A 160 -5.61 -17.55 -4.28
N PRO A 161 -6.15 -17.43 -3.05
CA PRO A 161 -6.79 -18.56 -2.37
C PRO A 161 -8.02 -19.13 -3.10
N ASP A 162 -8.59 -18.38 -4.04
CA ASP A 162 -9.84 -18.70 -4.71
C ASP A 162 -9.70 -19.69 -5.89
N GLY A 163 -8.48 -20.14 -6.21
CA GLY A 163 -8.23 -21.18 -7.23
C GLY A 163 -8.62 -20.78 -8.66
N ARG A 164 -9.02 -19.52 -8.87
CA ARG A 164 -9.46 -18.96 -10.16
C ARG A 164 -8.35 -18.11 -10.77
N ASN A 165 -7.21 -18.75 -10.99
CA ASN A 165 -6.26 -18.43 -12.04
C ASN A 165 -6.02 -16.93 -12.33
N LYS A 166 -5.29 -16.24 -11.45
CA LYS A 166 -4.19 -15.35 -11.83
C LYS A 166 -3.15 -15.37 -10.72
N GLU A 167 -1.92 -15.79 -11.04
CA GLU A 167 -0.77 -15.54 -10.16
C GLU A 167 -0.68 -14.02 -9.93
N GLY A 168 -0.79 -13.58 -8.68
CA GLY A 168 -0.53 -12.20 -8.30
C GLY A 168 0.98 -11.99 -8.15
N VAL A 169 1.45 -10.75 -8.31
CA VAL A 169 2.82 -10.38 -7.94
C VAL A 169 2.78 -9.28 -6.92
N THR A 170 3.36 -9.55 -5.75
CA THR A 170 3.61 -8.52 -4.74
C THR A 170 4.76 -7.64 -5.18
N VAL A 171 4.50 -6.34 -5.24
CA VAL A 171 5.49 -5.35 -5.66
C VAL A 171 5.60 -4.28 -4.60
N LEU A 172 6.80 -4.09 -4.07
CA LEU A 172 7.10 -2.97 -3.21
C LEU A 172 7.28 -1.71 -4.06
N MET A 173 6.53 -0.65 -3.77
CA MET A 173 6.52 0.58 -4.55
C MET A 173 6.67 1.79 -3.65
N GLU A 174 7.43 2.79 -4.10
CA GLU A 174 7.46 4.09 -3.40
C GLU A 174 6.15 4.84 -3.63
N ASP A 175 5.67 4.79 -4.87
CA ASP A 175 4.36 5.33 -5.24
C ASP A 175 3.37 4.23 -5.66
N PRO A 176 2.54 3.73 -4.73
CA PRO A 176 1.50 2.75 -5.04
C PRO A 176 0.33 3.33 -5.87
N LEU A 177 0.31 4.65 -6.15
CA LEU A 177 -0.69 5.31 -6.98
C LEU A 177 -0.22 5.56 -8.42
N ASP A 178 1.01 5.16 -8.78
CA ASP A 178 1.51 5.29 -10.15
C ASP A 178 0.78 4.31 -11.07
N ILE A 179 -0.27 4.81 -11.71
CA ILE A 179 -1.10 4.03 -12.65
C ILE A 179 -0.31 3.54 -13.87
N THR A 180 0.75 4.24 -14.26
CA THR A 180 1.57 3.90 -15.43
C THR A 180 2.47 2.73 -15.07
N ALA A 181 3.21 2.85 -13.97
CA ALA A 181 4.05 1.77 -13.47
C ALA A 181 3.23 0.50 -13.17
N LEU A 182 2.05 0.64 -12.55
CA LEU A 182 1.15 -0.49 -12.33
C LEU A 182 0.67 -1.15 -13.63
N ALA A 183 0.37 -0.37 -14.67
CA ALA A 183 -0.04 -0.90 -15.97
C ALA A 183 1.11 -1.62 -16.68
N ASP A 184 2.32 -1.07 -16.62
CA ASP A 184 3.52 -1.66 -17.20
C ASP A 184 3.88 -2.97 -16.49
N LEU A 185 3.89 -2.98 -15.16
CA LEU A 185 4.19 -4.18 -14.37
C LEU A 185 3.20 -5.33 -14.66
N ARG A 186 1.91 -5.04 -14.84
CA ARG A 186 0.92 -6.07 -15.25
C ARG A 186 1.31 -6.74 -16.56
N LYS A 187 1.82 -5.98 -17.53
CA LYS A 187 2.29 -6.52 -18.82
C LYS A 187 3.61 -7.28 -18.65
N ILE A 188 4.57 -6.69 -17.92
CA ILE A 188 5.91 -7.27 -17.70
C ILE A 188 5.82 -8.63 -17.01
N PHE A 189 4.98 -8.75 -15.98
CA PHE A 189 4.87 -9.98 -15.19
C PHE A 189 3.76 -10.92 -15.67
N ASN A 190 2.91 -10.46 -16.59
CA ASN A 190 1.70 -11.14 -17.05
C ASN A 190 0.84 -11.62 -15.87
N ALA A 191 0.61 -10.73 -14.91
CA ALA A 191 0.04 -11.01 -13.60
C ALA A 191 -0.75 -9.80 -13.08
N GLU A 192 -1.67 -10.03 -12.14
CA GLU A 192 -2.19 -8.92 -11.34
C GLU A 192 -1.12 -8.42 -10.38
N ILE A 193 -1.12 -7.11 -10.13
CA ILE A 193 -0.13 -6.48 -9.26
C ILE A 193 -0.77 -6.17 -7.92
N GLU A 194 -0.14 -6.69 -6.86
CA GLU A 194 -0.44 -6.39 -5.47
C GLU A 194 0.60 -5.38 -4.96
N PRO A 195 0.33 -4.07 -5.04
CA PRO A 195 1.25 -3.08 -4.52
C PRO A 195 1.39 -3.22 -3.00
N ALA A 196 2.59 -2.94 -2.51
CA ALA A 196 2.93 -2.88 -1.10
C ALA A 196 3.83 -1.68 -0.82
N VAL A 197 3.80 -1.18 0.42
CA VAL A 197 4.65 -0.08 0.89
C VAL A 197 5.57 -0.54 2.01
N SER A 198 6.72 0.13 2.19
CA SER A 198 7.65 -0.14 3.28
C SER A 198 7.61 0.93 4.36
N ALA A 199 7.67 0.50 5.61
CA ALA A 199 7.82 1.37 6.77
C ALA A 199 9.28 1.61 7.19
N THR A 200 10.19 0.71 6.80
CA THR A 200 11.48 0.55 7.50
C THR A 200 12.71 0.74 6.62
N ILE A 201 12.61 0.49 5.31
CA ILE A 201 13.75 0.54 4.39
C ILE A 201 13.40 1.45 3.22
N ASP A 202 14.37 2.27 2.81
CA ASP A 202 14.28 3.02 1.57
C ASP A 202 14.38 2.06 0.38
N ILE A 203 13.47 2.19 -0.59
CA ILE A 203 13.48 1.31 -1.76
C ILE A 203 14.78 1.46 -2.57
N GLY A 204 15.38 2.65 -2.58
CA GLY A 204 16.68 2.88 -3.20
C GLY A 204 17.79 2.05 -2.55
N ASP A 205 17.81 1.99 -1.21
CA ASP A 205 18.80 1.20 -0.48
C ASP A 205 18.64 -0.29 -0.78
N LEU A 206 17.40 -0.79 -0.80
CA LEU A 206 17.12 -2.18 -1.17
C LEU A 206 17.58 -2.48 -2.60
N LEU A 207 17.29 -1.59 -3.56
CA LEU A 207 17.73 -1.71 -4.95
C LEU A 207 19.25 -1.79 -5.06
N ASN A 208 19.97 -0.93 -4.33
CA ASN A 208 21.44 -0.96 -4.29
C ASN A 208 22.02 -2.26 -3.70
N HIS A 209 21.25 -2.97 -2.87
CA HIS A 209 21.65 -4.29 -2.37
C HIS A 209 21.42 -5.41 -3.39
N ILE A 210 20.35 -5.34 -4.19
CA ILE A 210 19.98 -6.40 -5.15
C ILE A 210 20.45 -6.13 -6.59
N ILE A 211 20.95 -4.94 -6.89
CA ILE A 211 21.54 -4.55 -8.18
C ILE A 211 22.92 -3.94 -7.93
N ASP A 212 23.93 -4.41 -8.65
CA ASP A 212 25.30 -3.86 -8.57
C ASP A 212 25.46 -2.55 -9.37
N PRO A 213 26.53 -1.77 -9.16
CA PRO A 213 26.75 -0.51 -9.88
C PRO A 213 26.90 -0.63 -11.40
N TRP A 214 27.02 -1.86 -11.93
CA TRP A 214 27.11 -2.13 -13.37
C TRP A 214 25.78 -2.65 -13.93
N GLY A 215 24.70 -2.60 -13.15
CA GLY A 215 23.36 -3.01 -13.57
C GLY A 215 23.14 -4.52 -13.55
N ARG A 216 23.93 -5.30 -12.81
CA ARG A 216 23.75 -6.75 -12.70
C ARG A 216 23.02 -7.11 -11.42
N TYR A 217 22.14 -8.10 -11.51
CA TYR A 217 21.37 -8.56 -10.35
C TYR A 217 22.23 -9.39 -9.38
N ARG A 218 22.12 -9.05 -8.10
CA ARG A 218 22.75 -9.70 -6.94
C ARG A 218 21.67 -10.38 -6.11
N VAL A 219 21.03 -11.42 -6.64
CA VAL A 219 19.94 -12.09 -5.90
C VAL A 219 20.48 -13.29 -5.14
N VAL A 220 20.10 -13.37 -3.87
CA VAL A 220 20.31 -14.56 -3.03
C VAL A 220 18.95 -15.24 -2.92
N ASP A 221 18.75 -16.28 -3.73
CA ASP A 221 17.49 -17.03 -3.70
C ASP A 221 17.32 -17.67 -2.31
N ALA A 222 16.15 -17.56 -1.69
CA ALA A 222 15.86 -18.16 -0.38
C ALA A 222 16.09 -19.69 -0.41
N ALA A 223 15.96 -20.34 -1.57
CA ALA A 223 16.31 -21.75 -1.76
C ALA A 223 17.82 -22.05 -1.53
N MET A 224 18.70 -21.04 -1.59
CA MET A 224 20.13 -21.19 -1.32
C MET A 224 20.47 -21.17 0.18
N LEU A 225 19.59 -20.62 1.04
CA LEU A 225 19.79 -20.60 2.50
C LEU A 225 19.83 -22.02 3.10
N GLY A 226 19.10 -22.98 2.51
CA GLY A 226 19.09 -24.38 2.95
C GLY A 226 20.32 -25.20 2.54
N LYS A 227 21.23 -24.68 1.68
CA LYS A 227 22.34 -25.43 1.08
C LYS A 227 23.74 -24.98 1.53
N GLY A 228 23.84 -24.12 2.56
CA GLY A 228 25.12 -23.72 3.16
C GLY A 228 26.07 -22.92 2.24
N ARG A 229 25.58 -22.37 1.11
CA ARG A 229 26.37 -21.52 0.21
C ARG A 229 25.85 -20.08 0.30
N ILE A 230 26.64 -19.22 0.95
CA ILE A 230 26.37 -17.79 1.11
C ILE A 230 27.22 -17.05 0.08
N ALA A 231 26.82 -17.09 -1.19
CA ALA A 231 27.41 -16.21 -2.19
C ALA A 231 26.29 -15.68 -3.10
N PRO A 232 26.09 -14.36 -3.19
CA PRO A 232 25.18 -13.79 -4.17
C PRO A 232 25.65 -14.24 -5.56
N THR A 233 24.80 -14.99 -6.25
CA THR A 233 25.10 -15.44 -7.61
C THR A 233 24.68 -14.32 -8.55
N ILE A 234 25.60 -13.84 -9.38
CA ILE A 234 25.26 -12.91 -10.45
C ILE A 234 24.34 -13.66 -11.41
N ALA A 235 23.07 -13.26 -11.50
CA ALA A 235 22.18 -13.80 -12.51
C ALA A 235 22.72 -13.37 -13.89
N ARG A 236 22.98 -14.35 -14.76
CA ARG A 236 23.32 -14.11 -16.18
C ARG A 236 22.07 -13.81 -16.99
#